data_AF-A0A0N1PGH2-F1
#
_entry.id   AF-A0A0N1PGH2-F1
#
_cell.length_a   1.000
_cell.length_b   1.000
_cell.length_c   1.000
_cell.angle_alpha   90.00
_cell.angle_beta   90.00
_cell.angle_gamma   90.00
#
_symmetry.space_group_name_H-M   'P 1'
#
loop_
_entity.id
_entity.type
_entity.pdbx_description
1 polymer ?
#
loop_
_entity_poly.entity_id
_entity_poly.type
_entity_poly.pdbx_seq_one_letter_code
_entity_poly.pdbx_strand_id
1 'polypeptide(L)'
;MGILLTTKDSLQFVHDVEVREDAEQIVKWHEICDALVAAGYYRAQLQGLSAFDKIVGGLSWCIELCDIDVDISLLFEENLTIGKKIALTEKIVKILPTMKCPYIIEPHQIQGLDFINIYPLIQWLIKYSSEFREVKEDELRKFAVMQYDKDHIFESDRAYYLQKEKLLRNLSTVQDLYKPCRVRKRKGGFPTNELEQVNAVLSEYDQRMLMHVTNNHDDSQRDEGLDFLYDYEKTLADPSEVTTETDRHLNIKGSDNVSTDTKIHYVVLHSELTGDIPKELEESEKIKYSQDITTLTDCIDKMEKEVETIKKKHEQRMQDSKQQYTKTLSKLKKITQNLMKSDNYSDKNVKEFYASLKDLARERNELLKIIQHRDMQYKKLEEELSTRLELGKLNRQILRYTVAIDEIPGTAELLQYEKRFVELYNQVASKHKETKQYFIFYNTLYEVKLYTSKELSLLNSILDNYEEAMSSTRKREEFMTQFESIVDWVNQTVKKVEEKFNSEKARKATLHNEYTRLIEIQRQYAAALKKLAAERQKISRHMLK
;
A
#
# COMPACT_ATOMS: atom_id res chain seq x y z
N MET A 1 -15.99 -77.53 64.94
CA MET A 1 -17.06 -76.62 64.48
C MET A 1 -16.40 -75.27 64.25
N GLY A 2 -16.11 -74.89 63.00
CA GLY A 2 -17.01 -74.06 62.19
C GLY A 2 -16.70 -72.58 62.48
N ILE A 3 -15.77 -71.92 61.77
CA ILE A 3 -15.98 -71.15 60.50
C ILE A 3 -16.86 -69.91 60.79
N LEU A 4 -16.53 -68.63 60.53
CA LEU A 4 -15.98 -67.93 59.34
C LEU A 4 -15.77 -66.43 59.77
N LEU A 5 -14.60 -65.80 59.63
CA LEU A 5 -14.15 -64.90 58.53
C LEU A 5 -15.14 -63.80 58.01
N THR A 6 -14.67 -62.54 58.12
CA THR A 6 -14.71 -61.44 57.09
C THR A 6 -16.04 -60.70 56.86
N THR A 7 -16.14 -59.37 56.60
CA THR A 7 -15.24 -58.35 56.02
C THR A 7 -15.57 -56.95 56.56
N LYS A 8 -14.52 -56.17 56.83
CA LYS A 8 -14.50 -54.69 56.80
C LYS A 8 -14.45 -54.21 55.33
N ASP A 9 -14.80 -52.95 55.11
CA ASP A 9 -14.50 -52.10 53.95
C ASP A 9 -15.33 -52.28 52.66
N SER A 10 -16.39 -51.47 52.50
CA SER A 10 -16.86 -51.03 51.16
C SER A 10 -17.99 -49.96 51.12
N LEU A 11 -18.35 -49.27 52.22
CA LEU A 11 -19.52 -48.36 52.19
C LEU A 11 -19.31 -46.93 52.74
N GLN A 12 -18.06 -46.46 52.85
CA GLN A 12 -17.78 -45.15 53.46
C GLN A 12 -17.00 -44.16 52.59
N PHE A 13 -17.04 -44.33 51.25
CA PHE A 13 -16.34 -43.45 50.31
C PHE A 13 -17.24 -42.72 49.30
N VAL A 14 -18.57 -42.88 49.37
CA VAL A 14 -19.49 -42.32 48.34
C VAL A 14 -20.18 -41.01 48.79
N HIS A 15 -20.27 -40.70 50.10
CA HIS A 15 -21.09 -39.56 50.55
C HIS A 15 -20.33 -38.23 50.74
N ASP A 16 -19.01 -38.23 50.85
CA ASP A 16 -18.22 -36.99 51.03
C ASP A 16 -17.88 -36.26 49.72
N VAL A 17 -18.11 -36.89 48.56
CA VAL A 17 -17.83 -36.29 47.24
C VAL A 17 -19.04 -35.47 46.74
N GLU A 18 -20.27 -35.98 46.87
CA GLU A 18 -21.50 -35.27 46.50
C GLU A 18 -21.70 -33.97 47.32
N VAL A 19 -21.47 -34.01 48.63
CA VAL A 19 -21.64 -32.81 49.50
C VAL A 19 -20.60 -31.72 49.20
N ARG A 20 -19.42 -32.09 48.68
CA ARG A 20 -18.39 -31.13 48.26
C ARG A 20 -18.73 -30.44 46.94
N GLU A 21 -19.22 -31.21 45.96
CA GLU A 21 -19.65 -30.66 44.67
C GLU A 21 -20.83 -29.68 44.84
N ASP A 22 -21.77 -29.97 45.74
CA ASP A 22 -22.88 -29.08 46.07
C ASP A 22 -22.42 -27.76 46.73
N ALA A 23 -21.42 -27.80 47.62
CA ALA A 23 -20.88 -26.61 48.26
C ALA A 23 -20.14 -25.70 47.26
N GLU A 24 -19.36 -26.28 46.36
CA GLU A 24 -18.65 -25.55 45.30
C GLU A 24 -19.63 -24.93 44.28
N GLN A 25 -20.70 -25.65 43.93
CA GLN A 25 -21.76 -25.14 43.08
C GLN A 25 -22.48 -23.93 43.71
N ILE A 26 -22.76 -23.97 45.01
CA ILE A 26 -23.39 -22.84 45.72
C ILE A 26 -22.47 -21.62 45.75
N VAL A 27 -21.15 -21.80 45.94
CA VAL A 27 -20.19 -20.67 45.89
C VAL A 27 -20.16 -20.07 44.49
N LYS A 28 -20.06 -20.90 43.45
CA LYS A 28 -20.06 -20.45 42.05
C LYS A 28 -21.35 -19.76 41.66
N TRP A 29 -22.50 -20.22 42.17
CA TRP A 29 -23.78 -19.56 42.00
C TRP A 29 -23.79 -18.10 42.53
N HIS A 30 -23.26 -17.87 43.72
CA HIS A 30 -23.17 -16.51 44.28
C HIS A 30 -22.21 -15.64 43.47
N GLU A 31 -21.05 -16.18 43.06
CA GLU A 31 -20.10 -15.47 42.20
C GLU A 31 -20.69 -15.09 40.84
N ILE A 32 -21.52 -15.96 40.24
CA ILE A 32 -22.28 -15.66 39.01
C ILE A 32 -23.25 -14.49 39.25
N CYS A 33 -24.03 -14.55 40.33
CA CYS A 33 -25.00 -13.51 40.66
C CYS A 33 -24.32 -12.16 40.87
N ASP A 34 -23.23 -12.13 41.63
CA ASP A 34 -22.46 -10.92 41.91
C ASP A 34 -21.83 -10.35 40.63
N ALA A 35 -21.29 -11.19 39.76
CA ALA A 35 -20.74 -10.78 38.47
C ALA A 35 -21.81 -10.16 37.54
N LEU A 36 -22.99 -10.77 37.46
CA LEU A 36 -24.11 -10.25 36.68
C LEU A 36 -24.63 -8.92 37.23
N VAL A 37 -24.74 -8.77 38.56
CA VAL A 37 -25.13 -7.50 39.19
C VAL A 37 -24.08 -6.42 38.93
N ALA A 38 -22.79 -6.74 39.06
CA ALA A 38 -21.69 -5.82 38.77
C ALA A 38 -21.68 -5.37 37.30
N ALA A 39 -22.08 -6.25 36.36
CA ALA A 39 -22.22 -5.93 34.95
C ALA A 39 -23.45 -5.04 34.63
N GLY A 40 -24.42 -4.95 35.54
CA GLY A 40 -25.64 -4.13 35.39
C GLY A 40 -26.95 -4.91 35.24
N TYR A 41 -26.93 -6.24 35.41
CA TYR A 41 -28.15 -7.07 35.39
C TYR A 41 -28.72 -7.26 36.81
N TYR A 42 -29.50 -6.29 37.27
CA TYR A 42 -30.06 -6.28 38.64
C TYR A 42 -31.13 -7.35 38.91
N ARG A 43 -31.68 -8.00 37.88
CA ARG A 43 -32.69 -9.06 38.04
C ARG A 43 -32.14 -10.32 38.72
N ALA A 44 -30.82 -10.53 38.74
CA ALA A 44 -30.19 -11.62 39.47
C ALA A 44 -30.39 -11.53 40.99
N GLN A 45 -30.64 -10.33 41.55
CA GLN A 45 -30.80 -10.10 42.99
C GLN A 45 -32.24 -10.32 43.49
N LEU A 46 -33.24 -10.47 42.60
CA LEU A 46 -34.63 -10.66 42.98
C LEU A 46 -34.83 -12.02 43.69
N GLN A 47 -35.37 -12.02 44.91
CA GLN A 47 -35.55 -13.23 45.72
C GLN A 47 -36.74 -14.11 45.30
N GLY A 48 -37.49 -13.72 44.26
CA GLY A 48 -38.66 -14.46 43.76
C GLY A 48 -38.47 -15.22 42.44
N LEU A 49 -37.26 -15.19 41.85
CA LEU A 49 -36.97 -15.78 40.54
C LEU A 49 -36.16 -17.08 40.66
N SER A 50 -36.47 -18.09 39.86
CA SER A 50 -35.75 -19.37 39.89
C SER A 50 -34.28 -19.20 39.48
N ALA A 51 -33.39 -20.07 40.00
CA ALA A 51 -31.97 -20.02 39.69
C ALA A 51 -31.69 -20.13 38.17
N PHE A 52 -32.48 -20.97 37.49
CA PHE A 52 -32.46 -21.11 36.04
C PHE A 52 -32.84 -19.81 35.32
N ASP A 53 -33.94 -19.18 35.73
CA ASP A 53 -34.45 -17.98 35.06
C ASP A 53 -33.52 -16.77 35.25
N LYS A 54 -32.79 -16.70 36.37
CA LYS A 54 -31.75 -15.69 36.61
C LYS A 54 -30.54 -15.84 35.69
N ILE A 55 -30.03 -17.06 35.51
CA ILE A 55 -28.88 -17.32 34.63
C ILE A 55 -29.28 -17.15 33.18
N VAL A 56 -30.39 -17.75 32.77
CA VAL A 56 -30.85 -17.70 31.39
C VAL A 56 -31.24 -16.27 31.01
N GLY A 57 -31.85 -15.52 31.93
CA GLY A 57 -32.09 -14.08 31.75
C GLY A 57 -30.79 -13.28 31.66
N GLY A 58 -29.77 -13.60 32.47
CA GLY A 58 -28.46 -12.95 32.41
C GLY A 58 -27.68 -13.26 31.12
N LEU A 59 -27.72 -14.50 30.65
CA LEU A 59 -27.13 -14.94 29.38
C LEU A 59 -27.81 -14.26 28.19
N SER A 60 -29.14 -14.26 28.14
CA SER A 60 -29.91 -13.57 27.10
C SER A 60 -29.63 -12.06 27.10
N TRP A 61 -29.54 -11.43 28.28
CA TRP A 61 -29.22 -10.01 28.39
C TRP A 61 -27.80 -9.69 27.86
N CYS A 62 -26.80 -10.51 28.19
CA CYS A 62 -25.44 -10.34 27.64
C CYS A 62 -25.42 -10.49 26.11
N ILE A 63 -26.23 -11.42 25.58
CA ILE A 63 -26.34 -11.67 24.13
C ILE A 63 -27.05 -10.52 23.42
N GLU A 64 -28.13 -9.98 23.99
CA GLU A 64 -28.85 -8.82 23.46
C GLU A 64 -27.96 -7.56 23.40
N LEU A 65 -27.07 -7.39 24.37
CA LEU A 65 -26.10 -6.28 24.36
C LEU A 65 -25.08 -6.38 23.22
N CYS A 66 -24.83 -7.57 22.68
CA CYS A 66 -23.82 -7.81 21.65
C CYS A 66 -24.29 -7.47 20.23
N ASP A 67 -25.55 -7.03 20.03
CA ASP A 67 -26.12 -6.56 18.74
C ASP A 67 -25.76 -7.42 17.51
N ILE A 68 -25.67 -8.74 17.71
CA ILE A 68 -25.50 -9.69 16.62
C ILE A 68 -26.88 -9.93 16.05
N ASP A 69 -26.99 -9.76 14.73
CA ASP A 69 -28.20 -9.93 13.92
C ASP A 69 -28.69 -11.39 14.05
N VAL A 70 -29.45 -11.66 15.10
CA VAL A 70 -30.12 -12.92 15.34
C VAL A 70 -31.60 -12.63 15.21
N ASP A 71 -32.19 -13.15 14.14
CA ASP A 71 -33.63 -13.22 13.83
C ASP A 71 -34.46 -13.99 14.89
N ILE A 72 -34.17 -13.76 16.17
CA ILE A 72 -34.84 -14.37 17.31
C ILE A 72 -34.84 -13.32 18.42
N SER A 73 -35.89 -12.51 18.45
CA SER A 73 -36.21 -11.73 19.63
C SER A 73 -36.26 -12.68 20.83
N LEU A 74 -35.26 -12.59 21.71
CA LEU A 74 -35.20 -13.33 22.97
C LEU A 74 -36.17 -12.65 23.96
N LEU A 75 -37.46 -12.63 23.62
CA LEU A 75 -38.52 -12.17 24.50
C LEU A 75 -38.58 -13.12 25.70
N PHE A 76 -37.81 -12.78 26.73
CA PHE A 76 -37.87 -13.43 28.02
C PHE A 76 -39.20 -13.07 28.68
N GLU A 77 -40.10 -14.04 28.76
CA GLU A 77 -41.31 -13.98 29.58
C GLU A 77 -41.07 -14.75 30.90
N GLU A 78 -41.48 -14.18 32.03
CA GLU A 78 -41.39 -14.86 33.32
C GLU A 78 -42.41 -16.02 33.38
N ASN A 79 -41.97 -17.19 33.86
CA ASN A 79 -42.74 -18.47 33.94
C ASN A 79 -42.87 -19.28 32.62
N LEU A 80 -41.76 -19.46 31.90
CA LEU A 80 -41.73 -20.32 30.71
C LEU A 80 -42.01 -21.80 31.06
N THR A 81 -42.89 -22.45 30.28
CA THR A 81 -43.12 -23.89 30.30
C THR A 81 -41.83 -24.66 30.03
N ILE A 82 -41.65 -25.84 30.63
CA ILE A 82 -40.42 -26.66 30.53
C ILE A 82 -39.96 -26.84 29.07
N GLY A 83 -40.89 -27.07 28.12
CA GLY A 83 -40.55 -27.16 26.70
C GLY A 83 -40.01 -25.86 26.08
N LYS A 84 -40.47 -24.68 26.54
CA LYS A 84 -39.93 -23.39 26.12
C LYS A 84 -38.56 -23.11 26.74
N LYS A 85 -38.33 -23.55 27.98
CA LYS A 85 -37.01 -23.47 28.66
C LYS A 85 -35.94 -24.27 27.91
N ILE A 86 -36.31 -25.46 27.42
CA ILE A 86 -35.44 -26.31 26.59
C ILE A 86 -35.14 -25.63 25.24
N ALA A 87 -36.17 -25.14 24.54
CA ALA A 87 -35.98 -24.49 23.25
C ALA A 87 -35.12 -23.21 23.34
N LEU A 88 -35.21 -22.47 24.45
CA LEU A 88 -34.43 -21.24 24.66
C LEU A 88 -32.97 -21.54 25.02
N THR A 89 -32.70 -22.57 25.82
CA THR A 89 -31.31 -23.01 26.11
C THR A 89 -30.61 -23.55 24.87
N GLU A 90 -31.30 -24.31 24.02
CA GLU A 90 -30.75 -24.74 22.72
C GLU A 90 -30.43 -23.56 21.78
N LYS A 91 -31.27 -22.52 21.78
CA LYS A 91 -31.02 -21.30 20.99
C LYS A 91 -29.80 -20.55 21.49
N ILE A 92 -29.64 -20.38 22.80
CA ILE A 92 -28.45 -19.75 23.40
C ILE A 92 -27.20 -20.51 22.99
N VAL A 93 -27.18 -21.84 23.15
CA VAL A 93 -26.03 -22.69 22.78
C VAL A 93 -25.71 -22.62 21.28
N LYS A 94 -26.71 -22.44 20.41
CA LYS A 94 -26.48 -22.22 18.97
C LYS A 94 -25.85 -20.86 18.63
N ILE A 95 -26.04 -19.84 19.47
CA ILE A 95 -25.50 -18.48 19.24
C ILE A 95 -24.04 -18.38 19.69
N LEU A 96 -23.63 -19.14 20.71
CA LEU A 96 -22.26 -19.10 21.27
C LEU A 96 -21.15 -19.37 20.24
N PRO A 97 -21.28 -20.33 19.30
CA PRO A 97 -20.30 -20.53 18.22
C PRO A 97 -20.20 -19.33 17.27
N THR A 98 -21.31 -18.64 16.99
CA THR A 98 -21.33 -17.42 16.15
C THR A 98 -20.52 -16.30 16.80
N MET A 99 -20.52 -16.21 18.13
CA MET A 99 -19.70 -15.26 18.89
C MET A 99 -18.24 -15.68 19.06
N LYS A 100 -17.81 -16.83 18.49
CA LYS A 100 -16.48 -17.44 18.68
C LYS A 100 -16.14 -17.67 20.16
N CYS A 101 -17.13 -18.04 20.97
CA CYS A 101 -16.89 -18.38 22.37
C CYS A 101 -15.95 -19.60 22.46
N PRO A 102 -14.88 -19.56 23.28
CA PRO A 102 -13.95 -20.67 23.45
C PRO A 102 -14.50 -21.79 24.36
N TYR A 103 -15.63 -21.56 25.04
CA TYR A 103 -16.24 -22.52 25.96
C TYR A 103 -17.38 -23.28 25.28
N ILE A 104 -17.28 -24.60 25.27
CA ILE A 104 -18.30 -25.51 24.73
C ILE A 104 -19.24 -25.87 25.88
N ILE A 105 -20.51 -25.46 25.77
CA ILE A 105 -21.55 -25.78 26.76
C ILE A 105 -22.68 -26.52 26.07
N GLU A 106 -23.14 -27.60 26.69
CA GLU A 106 -24.29 -28.37 26.23
C GLU A 106 -25.60 -27.88 26.87
N PRO A 107 -26.75 -27.99 26.18
CA PRO A 107 -28.04 -27.55 26.72
C PRO A 107 -28.41 -28.19 28.08
N HIS A 108 -27.96 -29.43 28.31
CA HIS A 108 -28.21 -30.16 29.55
C HIS A 108 -27.46 -29.56 30.75
N GLN A 109 -26.30 -28.93 30.54
CA GLN A 109 -25.52 -28.30 31.61
C GLN A 109 -26.20 -27.02 32.12
N ILE A 110 -26.86 -26.26 31.24
CA ILE A 110 -27.63 -25.06 31.63
C ILE A 110 -28.94 -25.46 32.33
N GLN A 111 -29.56 -26.55 31.91
CA GLN A 111 -30.78 -27.09 32.53
C GLN A 111 -30.51 -27.78 33.88
N GLY A 112 -29.38 -28.48 33.99
CA GLY A 112 -28.90 -29.15 35.18
C GLY A 112 -28.27 -28.22 36.22
N LEU A 113 -28.27 -26.90 35.99
CA LEU A 113 -27.72 -25.88 36.89
C LEU A 113 -26.25 -26.13 37.26
N ASP A 114 -25.44 -26.57 36.30
CA ASP A 114 -24.01 -26.79 36.50
C ASP A 114 -23.23 -25.46 36.54
N PHE A 115 -23.26 -24.80 37.69
CA PHE A 115 -22.68 -23.48 37.88
C PHE A 115 -21.15 -23.45 37.70
N ILE A 116 -20.48 -24.60 37.84
CA ILE A 116 -19.03 -24.70 37.67
C ILE A 116 -18.65 -24.45 36.21
N ASN A 117 -19.37 -25.07 35.28
CA ASN A 117 -19.13 -24.93 33.85
C ASN A 117 -19.79 -23.68 33.25
N ILE A 118 -20.87 -23.18 33.86
CA ILE A 118 -21.54 -21.94 33.42
C ILE A 118 -20.75 -20.68 33.82
N TYR A 119 -20.05 -20.69 34.95
CA TYR A 119 -19.35 -19.51 35.46
C TYR A 119 -18.31 -18.92 34.48
N PRO A 120 -17.40 -19.71 33.86
CA PRO A 120 -16.47 -19.21 32.86
C PRO A 120 -17.17 -18.59 31.63
N LEU A 121 -18.30 -19.16 31.22
CA LEU A 121 -19.09 -18.62 30.11
C LEU A 121 -19.66 -17.25 30.45
N ILE A 122 -20.22 -17.09 31.66
CA ILE A 122 -20.80 -15.81 32.10
C ILE A 122 -19.71 -14.74 32.24
N GLN A 123 -18.56 -15.07 32.84
CA GLN A 123 -17.41 -14.16 32.93
C GLN A 123 -16.94 -13.70 31.54
N TRP A 124 -16.86 -14.64 30.59
CA TRP A 124 -16.48 -14.32 29.21
C TRP A 124 -17.53 -13.44 28.52
N LEU A 125 -18.82 -13.77 28.64
CA LEU A 125 -19.90 -12.98 28.04
C LEU A 125 -20.00 -11.57 28.63
N ILE A 126 -19.77 -11.40 29.92
CA ILE A 126 -19.72 -10.07 30.57
C ILE A 126 -18.56 -9.25 30.00
N LYS A 127 -17.37 -9.85 29.90
CA LYS A 127 -16.20 -9.17 29.33
C LYS A 127 -16.42 -8.80 27.86
N TYR A 128 -16.91 -9.76 27.08
CA TYR A 128 -17.17 -9.59 25.65
C TYR A 128 -18.26 -8.53 25.37
N SER A 129 -19.35 -8.53 26.15
CA SER A 129 -20.41 -7.52 26.02
C SER A 129 -19.96 -6.12 26.47
N SER A 130 -19.07 -6.01 27.46
CA SER A 130 -18.48 -4.72 27.86
C SER A 130 -17.57 -4.14 26.77
N GLU A 131 -16.70 -4.97 26.19
CA GLU A 131 -15.82 -4.56 25.07
C GLU A 131 -16.66 -4.14 23.85
N PHE A 132 -17.73 -4.90 23.54
CA PHE A 132 -18.64 -4.55 22.45
C PHE A 132 -19.39 -3.24 22.71
N ARG A 133 -19.79 -2.97 23.96
CA ARG A 133 -20.47 -1.72 24.34
C ARG A 133 -19.57 -0.51 24.19
N GLU A 134 -18.30 -0.59 24.57
CA GLU A 134 -17.33 0.50 24.36
C GLU A 134 -17.15 0.80 22.87
N VAL A 135 -16.99 -0.25 22.04
CA VAL A 135 -16.86 -0.10 20.59
C VAL A 135 -18.11 0.53 19.98
N LYS A 136 -19.30 0.03 20.34
CA LYS A 136 -20.58 0.55 19.85
C LYS A 136 -20.85 1.98 20.33
N GLU A 137 -20.48 2.33 21.57
CA GLU A 137 -20.58 3.69 22.09
C GLU A 137 -19.70 4.65 21.28
N ASP A 138 -18.46 4.24 20.99
CA ASP A 138 -17.55 5.03 20.15
C ASP A 138 -18.09 5.20 18.73
N GLU A 139 -18.69 4.16 18.14
CA GLU A 139 -19.35 4.24 16.83
C GLU A 139 -20.56 5.17 16.84
N LEU A 140 -21.46 5.04 17.83
CA LEU A 140 -22.62 5.92 18.00
C LEU A 140 -22.20 7.37 18.25
N ARG A 141 -21.16 7.59 19.05
CA ARG A 141 -20.61 8.93 19.30
C ARG A 141 -20.05 9.54 18.02
N LYS A 142 -19.26 8.78 17.25
CA LYS A 142 -18.75 9.21 15.94
C LYS A 142 -19.90 9.50 14.97
N PHE A 143 -20.94 8.67 14.95
CA PHE A 143 -22.12 8.88 14.13
C PHE A 143 -22.90 10.13 14.54
N ALA A 144 -23.08 10.36 15.84
CA ALA A 144 -23.75 11.55 16.37
C ALA A 144 -22.97 12.83 16.04
N VAL A 145 -21.65 12.83 16.22
CA VAL A 145 -20.77 13.93 15.80
C VAL A 145 -20.86 14.14 14.29
N MET A 146 -20.81 13.07 13.49
CA MET A 146 -20.95 13.16 12.03
C MET A 146 -22.30 13.73 11.60
N GLN A 147 -23.41 13.38 12.25
CA GLN A 147 -24.72 13.96 11.93
C GLN A 147 -24.82 15.41 12.39
N TYR A 148 -24.27 15.74 13.56
CA TYR A 148 -24.19 17.10 14.04
C TYR A 148 -23.38 17.99 13.09
N ASP A 149 -22.20 17.53 12.66
CA ASP A 149 -21.30 18.26 11.75
C ASP A 149 -21.90 18.49 10.36
N LYS A 150 -22.93 17.73 9.95
CA LYS A 150 -23.64 17.96 8.68
C LYS A 150 -24.58 19.16 8.76
N ASP A 151 -25.29 19.31 9.87
CA ASP A 151 -26.34 20.32 10.01
C ASP A 151 -25.85 21.57 10.76
N HIS A 152 -24.76 21.47 11.52
CA HIS A 152 -24.21 22.53 12.37
C HIS A 152 -22.69 22.66 12.21
N ILE A 153 -22.25 23.83 11.75
CA ILE A 153 -20.83 24.20 11.64
C ILE A 153 -20.57 25.36 12.59
N PHE A 154 -19.62 25.20 13.52
CA PHE A 154 -19.17 26.31 14.36
C PHE A 154 -18.46 27.37 13.52
N GLU A 155 -18.73 28.65 13.79
CA GLU A 155 -18.17 29.79 13.03
C GLU A 155 -16.63 29.79 13.01
N SER A 156 -16.00 29.29 14.08
CA SER A 156 -14.56 29.10 14.22
C SER A 156 -13.98 28.07 13.24
N ASP A 157 -14.75 27.03 12.90
CA ASP A 157 -14.32 25.87 12.11
C ASP A 157 -14.72 26.00 10.63
N ARG A 158 -15.48 27.05 10.28
CA ARG A 158 -15.95 27.31 8.92
C ARG A 158 -14.81 27.45 7.90
N ALA A 159 -13.69 28.07 8.31
CA ALA A 159 -12.51 28.21 7.46
C ALA A 159 -11.85 26.85 7.16
N TYR A 160 -11.77 25.97 8.16
CA TYR A 160 -11.22 24.62 8.02
C TYR A 160 -12.14 23.74 7.17
N TYR A 161 -13.46 23.85 7.35
CA TYR A 161 -14.46 23.16 6.53
C TYR A 161 -14.36 23.55 5.04
N LEU A 162 -14.29 24.86 4.73
CA LEU A 162 -14.13 25.37 3.36
C LEU A 162 -12.85 24.87 2.69
N GLN A 163 -11.76 24.79 3.45
CA GLN A 163 -10.49 24.26 2.93
C GLN A 163 -10.56 22.75 2.68
N LYS A 164 -11.19 22.00 3.59
CA LYS A 164 -11.43 20.55 3.44
C LYS A 164 -12.36 20.25 2.27
N GLU A 165 -13.40 21.06 2.05
CA GLU A 165 -14.32 20.91 0.93
C GLU A 165 -13.63 21.17 -0.42
N LYS A 166 -12.80 22.21 -0.51
CA LYS A 166 -11.96 22.45 -1.70
C LYS A 166 -11.00 21.28 -1.97
N LEU A 167 -10.37 20.75 -0.92
CA LEU A 167 -9.50 19.58 -1.03
C LEU A 167 -10.26 18.35 -1.55
N LEU A 168 -11.45 18.08 -1.00
CA LEU A 168 -12.30 16.95 -1.41
C LEU A 168 -12.78 17.09 -2.85
N ARG A 169 -13.15 18.31 -3.29
CA ARG A 169 -13.49 18.57 -4.70
C ARG A 169 -12.30 18.31 -5.61
N ASN A 170 -11.12 18.81 -5.26
CA ASN A 170 -9.90 18.57 -6.04
C ASN A 170 -9.54 17.08 -6.09
N LEU A 171 -9.69 16.36 -4.97
CA LEU A 171 -9.50 14.90 -4.91
C LEU A 171 -10.50 14.15 -5.79
N SER A 172 -11.78 14.56 -5.81
CA SER A 172 -12.78 14.01 -6.73
C SER A 172 -12.40 14.27 -8.18
N THR A 173 -11.97 15.48 -8.53
CA THR A 173 -11.54 15.82 -9.89
C THR A 173 -10.33 14.99 -10.32
N VAL A 174 -9.34 14.83 -9.44
CA VAL A 174 -8.17 13.96 -9.66
C VAL A 174 -8.60 12.50 -9.80
N GLN A 175 -9.48 12.01 -8.93
CA GLN A 175 -9.97 10.64 -9.00
C GLN A 175 -10.77 10.37 -10.28
N ASP A 176 -11.55 11.33 -10.76
CA ASP A 176 -12.30 11.22 -12.00
C ASP A 176 -11.39 11.30 -13.24
N LEU A 177 -10.32 12.12 -13.19
CA LEU A 177 -9.28 12.16 -14.23
C LEU A 177 -8.50 10.85 -14.35
N TYR A 178 -8.24 10.20 -13.21
CA TYR A 178 -7.51 8.94 -13.14
C TYR A 178 -8.42 7.71 -13.02
N LYS A 179 -9.72 7.87 -13.25
CA LYS A 179 -10.70 6.78 -13.16
C LYS A 179 -10.46 5.83 -14.34
N PRO A 180 -10.37 4.51 -14.11
CA PRO A 180 -10.25 3.55 -15.21
C PRO A 180 -11.47 3.61 -16.14
N CYS A 181 -11.32 4.26 -17.30
CA CYS A 181 -12.34 4.30 -18.32
C CYS A 181 -12.21 3.06 -19.22
N ARG A 182 -13.26 2.25 -19.29
CA ARG A 182 -13.32 1.10 -20.20
C ARG A 182 -13.49 1.62 -21.62
N VAL A 183 -12.43 1.57 -22.42
CA VAL A 183 -12.43 2.06 -23.82
C VAL A 183 -12.92 0.98 -24.78
N ARG A 184 -12.73 -0.30 -24.44
CA ARG A 184 -13.14 -1.43 -25.28
C ARG A 184 -14.14 -2.33 -24.54
N LYS A 185 -15.26 -2.65 -25.19
CA LYS A 185 -16.25 -3.62 -24.70
C LYS A 185 -16.15 -4.92 -25.49
N ARG A 186 -15.87 -6.03 -24.81
CA ARG A 186 -15.84 -7.35 -25.44
C ARG A 186 -17.19 -7.76 -26.01
N LYS A 187 -17.14 -8.46 -27.14
CA LYS A 187 -18.24 -9.28 -27.67
C LYS A 187 -17.84 -10.75 -27.53
N GLY A 188 -18.23 -11.40 -26.44
CA GLY A 188 -17.93 -12.81 -26.15
C GLY A 188 -17.74 -13.13 -24.66
N GLY A 189 -17.79 -14.41 -24.29
CA GLY A 189 -17.59 -14.90 -22.91
C GLY A 189 -16.12 -14.94 -22.47
N PHE A 190 -15.87 -15.11 -21.17
CA PHE A 190 -14.52 -15.13 -20.60
C PHE A 190 -13.74 -16.39 -21.02
N PRO A 191 -12.46 -16.27 -21.41
CA PRO A 191 -11.58 -17.42 -21.64
C PRO A 191 -11.28 -18.15 -20.32
N THR A 192 -10.98 -19.44 -20.34
CA THR A 192 -10.81 -20.28 -19.13
C THR A 192 -9.52 -20.04 -18.34
N ASN A 193 -8.53 -19.37 -18.94
CA ASN A 193 -7.19 -19.21 -18.39
C ASN A 193 -7.07 -17.88 -17.62
N GLU A 194 -6.72 -17.92 -16.32
CA GLU A 194 -6.73 -16.74 -15.45
C GLU A 194 -5.83 -15.61 -15.95
N LEU A 195 -4.65 -15.94 -16.49
CA LEU A 195 -3.69 -14.96 -17.01
C LEU A 195 -4.23 -14.25 -18.27
N GLU A 196 -4.96 -14.97 -19.13
CA GLU A 196 -5.58 -14.41 -20.33
C GLU A 196 -6.84 -13.60 -19.98
N GLN A 197 -7.58 -14.01 -18.93
CA GLN A 197 -8.66 -13.19 -18.39
C GLN A 197 -8.12 -11.85 -17.90
N VAL A 198 -7.05 -11.86 -17.10
CA VAL A 198 -6.40 -10.65 -16.58
C VAL A 198 -5.88 -9.78 -17.72
N ASN A 199 -5.08 -10.34 -18.62
CA ASN A 199 -4.52 -9.59 -19.75
C ASN A 199 -5.61 -8.97 -20.61
N ALA A 200 -6.65 -9.74 -20.92
CA ALA A 200 -7.71 -9.22 -21.76
C ALA A 200 -8.62 -8.24 -21.01
N VAL A 201 -8.74 -8.29 -19.67
CA VAL A 201 -9.47 -7.27 -18.88
C VAL A 201 -8.64 -6.00 -18.86
N LEU A 202 -7.32 -6.11 -18.68
CA LEU A 202 -6.40 -4.97 -18.77
C LEU A 202 -6.45 -4.32 -20.16
N SER A 203 -6.55 -5.09 -21.24
CA SER A 203 -6.71 -4.56 -22.61
C SER A 203 -8.04 -3.82 -22.86
N GLU A 204 -9.04 -3.96 -21.99
CA GLU A 204 -10.29 -3.20 -22.11
C GLU A 204 -10.17 -1.76 -21.57
N TYR A 205 -9.17 -1.50 -20.75
CA TYR A 205 -8.86 -0.21 -20.15
C TYR A 205 -7.56 0.32 -20.77
N ASP A 206 -7.58 1.53 -21.33
CA ASP A 206 -6.44 2.07 -22.07
C ASP A 206 -5.32 2.56 -21.13
N GLN A 207 -4.05 2.35 -21.49
CA GLN A 207 -2.87 2.76 -20.70
C GLN A 207 -2.48 4.24 -20.93
N ARG A 208 -3.44 5.12 -21.26
CA ARG A 208 -3.20 6.57 -21.51
C ARG A 208 -2.87 7.39 -20.25
N MET A 209 -2.39 6.78 -19.18
CA MET A 209 -2.16 7.48 -17.90
C MET A 209 -0.95 8.42 -17.90
N LEU A 210 -0.25 8.61 -19.04
CA LEU A 210 0.99 9.38 -19.08
C LEU A 210 1.14 10.43 -20.19
N MET A 211 0.17 10.57 -21.10
CA MET A 211 0.29 11.57 -22.17
C MET A 211 -1.06 12.25 -22.37
N HIS A 212 -1.12 13.54 -22.04
CA HIS A 212 -1.99 14.61 -22.54
C HIS A 212 -2.33 15.61 -21.42
N VAL A 213 -1.39 16.53 -21.18
CA VAL A 213 -1.76 17.92 -20.85
C VAL A 213 -1.87 18.65 -22.18
N THR A 214 -3.08 18.76 -22.70
CA THR A 214 -3.48 19.90 -23.55
C THR A 214 -4.98 20.10 -23.38
N ASN A 215 -5.35 21.03 -22.49
CA ASN A 215 -6.64 21.67 -22.56
C ASN A 215 -6.66 22.50 -23.85
N ASN A 216 -7.41 22.05 -24.85
CA ASN A 216 -8.09 22.95 -25.77
C ASN A 216 -9.44 22.32 -26.11
N HIS A 217 -10.48 23.05 -25.70
CA HIS A 217 -11.83 22.87 -26.21
C HIS A 217 -11.84 23.22 -27.71
N ASP A 218 -12.64 22.46 -28.45
CA ASP A 218 -13.10 22.64 -29.83
C ASP A 218 -12.49 21.76 -30.92
N ASP A 219 -13.43 21.41 -31.79
CA ASP A 219 -13.36 20.79 -33.11
C ASP A 219 -13.40 19.25 -33.23
N SER A 220 -14.64 18.83 -33.51
CA SER A 220 -15.10 17.64 -34.20
C SER A 220 -14.42 17.42 -35.56
N GLN A 221 -13.16 16.98 -35.55
CA GLN A 221 -12.56 16.31 -36.70
C GLN A 221 -12.35 14.82 -36.41
N ARG A 222 -12.64 13.99 -37.42
CA ARG A 222 -12.48 12.54 -37.34
C ARG A 222 -11.03 12.25 -36.96
N ASP A 223 -10.88 11.45 -35.92
CA ASP A 223 -9.62 11.13 -35.28
C ASP A 223 -8.74 10.32 -36.25
N GLU A 224 -7.94 11.01 -37.06
CA GLU A 224 -6.99 10.43 -38.04
C GLU A 224 -5.96 9.48 -37.37
N GLY A 225 -5.83 9.54 -36.04
CA GLY A 225 -5.03 8.61 -35.24
C GLY A 225 -5.58 7.19 -35.17
N LEU A 226 -6.89 6.98 -35.42
CA LEU A 226 -7.50 5.64 -35.45
C LEU A 226 -7.18 4.88 -36.74
N ASP A 227 -7.13 5.57 -37.90
CA ASP A 227 -6.73 4.96 -39.18
C ASP A 227 -5.24 4.61 -39.17
N PHE A 228 -4.39 5.45 -38.54
CA PHE A 228 -2.96 5.17 -38.37
C PHE A 228 -2.68 3.92 -37.51
N LEU A 229 -3.45 3.69 -36.45
CA LEU A 229 -3.28 2.49 -35.61
C LEU A 229 -3.75 1.22 -36.34
N TYR A 230 -4.80 1.32 -37.16
CA TYR A 230 -5.30 0.22 -37.98
C TYR A 230 -4.28 -0.18 -39.06
N ASP A 231 -3.62 0.80 -39.67
CA ASP A 231 -2.55 0.56 -40.64
C ASP A 231 -1.27 0.03 -39.96
N TYR A 232 -0.92 0.52 -38.76
CA TYR A 232 0.20 -0.02 -37.98
C TYR A 232 -0.03 -1.48 -37.56
N GLU A 233 -1.24 -1.82 -37.12
CA GLU A 233 -1.60 -3.20 -36.74
C GLU A 233 -1.65 -4.14 -37.96
N LYS A 234 -2.05 -3.61 -39.13
CA LYS A 234 -2.01 -4.33 -40.41
C LYS A 234 -0.57 -4.57 -40.91
N THR A 235 0.33 -3.60 -40.73
CA THR A 235 1.76 -3.74 -41.11
C THR A 235 2.55 -4.70 -40.22
N LEU A 236 2.10 -4.93 -38.98
CA LEU A 236 2.68 -5.94 -38.09
C LEU A 236 2.20 -7.38 -38.39
N ALA A 237 1.06 -7.53 -39.08
CA ALA A 237 0.45 -8.82 -39.38
C ALA A 237 0.98 -9.48 -40.67
N ASP A 238 1.46 -8.71 -41.66
CA ASP A 238 2.03 -9.24 -42.90
C ASP A 238 3.32 -8.49 -43.31
N PRO A 239 4.52 -9.05 -43.04
CA PRO A 239 5.82 -8.40 -43.33
C PRO A 239 6.15 -8.25 -44.84
N SER A 240 5.26 -8.69 -45.72
CA SER A 240 5.51 -8.84 -47.16
C SER A 240 5.40 -7.52 -47.95
N GLU A 241 4.69 -6.50 -47.44
CA GLU A 241 4.41 -5.25 -48.18
C GLU A 241 5.45 -4.12 -47.98
N VAL A 242 6.41 -4.27 -47.06
CA VAL A 242 7.38 -3.20 -46.69
C VAL A 242 8.33 -2.79 -47.84
N THR A 243 8.43 -3.60 -48.90
CA THR A 243 9.42 -3.36 -49.97
C THR A 243 8.95 -2.40 -51.08
N THR A 244 7.70 -1.92 -51.09
CA THR A 244 7.20 -1.03 -52.16
C THR A 244 6.94 0.43 -51.78
N GLU A 245 7.02 0.78 -50.49
CA GLU A 245 6.73 2.16 -50.03
C GLU A 245 7.95 2.94 -49.52
N THR A 246 9.06 2.26 -49.24
CA THR A 246 10.32 2.91 -48.86
C THR A 246 10.93 3.73 -50.01
N ASP A 247 10.61 3.41 -51.27
CA ASP A 247 11.07 4.16 -52.45
C ASP A 247 10.27 5.45 -52.74
N ARG A 248 9.11 5.68 -52.09
CA ARG A 248 8.32 6.91 -52.31
C ARG A 248 8.70 8.07 -51.38
N HIS A 249 9.38 7.81 -50.27
CA HIS A 249 9.62 8.82 -49.22
C HIS A 249 10.95 9.59 -49.32
N LEU A 250 11.82 9.26 -50.29
CA LEU A 250 13.09 9.97 -50.47
C LEU A 250 12.99 11.29 -51.26
N ASN A 251 11.80 11.68 -51.75
CA ASN A 251 11.68 12.75 -52.74
C ASN A 251 10.68 13.87 -52.39
N ILE A 252 10.62 14.32 -51.14
CA ILE A 252 9.88 15.55 -50.77
C ILE A 252 10.81 16.50 -50.02
N LYS A 253 11.48 17.38 -50.80
CA LYS A 253 11.98 18.65 -50.29
C LYS A 253 10.82 19.65 -50.25
N GLY A 254 10.55 20.18 -49.07
CA GLY A 254 9.74 21.39 -48.88
C GLY A 254 8.28 21.13 -48.46
N SER A 255 8.02 21.16 -47.15
CA SER A 255 6.74 21.60 -46.59
C SER A 255 6.93 21.92 -45.10
N ASP A 256 6.65 23.16 -44.72
CA ASP A 256 6.83 23.74 -43.38
C ASP A 256 5.79 23.28 -42.33
N ASN A 257 5.07 22.19 -42.57
CA ASN A 257 4.05 21.66 -41.65
C ASN A 257 4.47 20.34 -40.98
N VAL A 258 5.64 20.33 -40.35
CA VAL A 258 6.00 19.25 -39.41
C VAL A 258 5.54 19.66 -38.02
N SER A 259 4.47 19.04 -37.55
CA SER A 259 3.89 19.22 -36.22
C SER A 259 4.97 19.20 -35.14
N THR A 260 4.96 20.18 -34.24
CA THR A 260 5.90 20.29 -33.11
C THR A 260 6.05 18.99 -32.33
N ASP A 261 5.01 18.16 -32.31
CA ASP A 261 5.01 16.85 -31.65
C ASP A 261 5.88 15.78 -32.34
N THR A 262 6.05 15.83 -33.66
CA THR A 262 6.97 14.91 -34.35
C THR A 262 8.43 15.29 -34.11
N LYS A 263 8.73 16.59 -33.93
CA LYS A 263 10.06 17.03 -33.48
C LYS A 263 10.34 16.60 -32.04
N ILE A 264 9.36 16.74 -31.14
CA ILE A 264 9.48 16.30 -29.74
C ILE A 264 9.70 14.78 -29.68
N HIS A 265 8.95 13.99 -30.46
CA HIS A 265 9.14 12.54 -30.52
C HIS A 265 10.53 12.15 -31.02
N TYR A 266 11.03 12.77 -32.09
CA TYR A 266 12.37 12.49 -32.58
C TYR A 266 13.47 12.89 -31.57
N VAL A 267 13.26 13.97 -30.81
CA VAL A 267 14.20 14.43 -29.76
C VAL A 267 14.20 13.49 -28.56
N VAL A 268 13.03 13.03 -28.11
CA VAL A 268 12.90 12.05 -27.01
C VAL A 268 13.52 10.72 -27.42
N LEU A 269 13.24 10.24 -28.64
CA LEU A 269 13.81 8.99 -29.16
C LEU A 269 15.35 9.09 -29.29
N HIS A 270 15.87 10.24 -29.72
CA HIS A 270 17.31 10.45 -29.76
C HIS A 270 17.93 10.46 -28.36
N SER A 271 17.25 11.03 -27.35
CA SER A 271 17.74 11.09 -25.96
C SER A 271 17.83 9.71 -25.30
N GLU A 272 16.90 8.81 -25.58
CA GLU A 272 16.93 7.44 -25.07
C GLU A 272 18.01 6.58 -25.73
N LEU A 273 18.37 6.89 -26.98
CA LEU A 273 19.43 6.20 -27.72
C LEU A 273 20.84 6.62 -27.30
N THR A 274 21.06 7.84 -26.81
CA THR A 274 22.40 8.37 -26.48
C THR A 274 22.69 8.49 -24.98
N GLY A 275 21.69 8.47 -24.10
CA GLY A 275 21.90 8.46 -22.64
C GLY A 275 22.29 9.81 -22.00
N ASP A 276 22.44 10.88 -22.78
CA ASP A 276 22.64 12.23 -22.28
C ASP A 276 21.31 13.02 -22.29
N ILE A 277 20.90 13.52 -21.12
CA ILE A 277 19.72 14.39 -20.95
C ILE A 277 20.02 15.74 -21.65
N PRO A 278 19.18 16.21 -22.58
CA PRO A 278 19.39 17.51 -23.21
C PRO A 278 19.39 18.63 -22.17
N LYS A 279 20.46 19.44 -22.13
CA LYS A 279 20.66 20.55 -21.16
C LYS A 279 19.47 21.51 -21.08
N GLU A 280 18.70 21.64 -22.16
CA GLU A 280 17.51 22.49 -22.27
C GLU A 280 16.35 22.02 -21.37
N LEU A 281 16.18 20.70 -21.18
CA LEU A 281 15.13 20.15 -20.31
C LEU A 281 15.49 20.37 -18.84
N GLU A 282 16.77 20.14 -18.48
CA GLU A 282 17.30 20.37 -17.13
C GLU A 282 17.24 21.86 -16.74
N GLU A 283 17.52 22.76 -17.71
CA GLU A 283 17.35 24.21 -17.52
C GLU A 283 15.89 24.60 -17.31
N SER A 284 14.96 23.99 -18.04
CA SER A 284 13.52 24.26 -17.89
C SER A 284 12.97 23.84 -16.52
N GLU A 285 13.44 22.71 -15.98
CA GLU A 285 13.07 22.22 -14.66
C GLU A 285 13.72 23.07 -13.57
N LYS A 286 14.99 23.46 -13.72
CA LYS A 286 15.67 24.40 -12.82
C LYS A 286 14.93 25.75 -12.75
N ILE A 287 14.42 26.25 -13.88
CA ILE A 287 13.64 27.49 -13.91
C ILE A 287 12.33 27.33 -13.13
N LYS A 288 11.61 26.22 -13.29
CA LYS A 288 10.39 25.95 -12.51
C LYS A 288 10.66 25.87 -11.00
N TYR A 289 11.67 25.11 -10.60
CA TYR A 289 12.04 25.02 -9.17
C TYR A 289 12.49 26.37 -8.61
N SER A 290 13.17 27.20 -9.40
CA SER A 290 13.54 28.55 -8.97
C SER A 290 12.32 29.44 -8.73
N GLN A 291 11.28 29.33 -9.57
CA GLN A 291 10.03 30.06 -9.42
C GLN A 291 9.30 29.63 -8.16
N ASP A 292 9.21 28.33 -7.90
CA ASP A 292 8.58 27.81 -6.68
C ASP A 292 9.31 28.26 -5.41
N ILE A 293 10.65 28.27 -5.42
CA ILE A 293 11.45 28.78 -4.30
C ILE A 293 11.17 30.28 -4.06
N THR A 294 11.08 31.08 -5.11
CA THR A 294 10.78 32.52 -4.96
C THR A 294 9.39 32.77 -4.37
N THR A 295 8.37 32.04 -4.82
CA THR A 295 7.00 32.20 -4.30
C THR A 295 6.87 31.76 -2.83
N LEU A 296 7.58 30.70 -2.43
CA LEU A 296 7.65 30.26 -1.04
C LEU A 296 8.37 31.28 -0.15
N THR A 297 9.46 31.86 -0.65
CA THR A 297 10.22 32.90 0.07
C THR A 297 9.36 34.15 0.30
N ASP A 298 8.62 34.60 -0.72
CA ASP A 298 7.68 35.72 -0.59
C ASP A 298 6.55 35.45 0.40
N CYS A 299 6.12 34.20 0.54
CA CYS A 299 5.10 33.80 1.49
C CYS A 299 5.63 33.84 2.94
N ILE A 300 6.85 33.36 3.15
CA ILE A 300 7.55 33.43 4.45
C ILE A 300 7.74 34.89 4.87
N ASP A 301 8.21 35.75 3.98
CA ASP A 301 8.41 37.18 4.27
C ASP A 301 7.12 37.90 4.67
N LYS A 302 5.98 37.52 4.07
CA LYS A 302 4.66 38.05 4.46
C LYS A 302 4.28 37.61 5.87
N MET A 303 4.45 36.32 6.18
CA MET A 303 4.16 35.79 7.51
C MET A 303 5.04 36.42 8.59
N GLU A 304 6.33 36.63 8.32
CA GLU A 304 7.25 37.29 9.26
C GLU A 304 6.85 38.75 9.51
N LYS A 305 6.46 39.48 8.47
CA LYS A 305 5.94 40.85 8.60
C LYS A 305 4.65 40.88 9.43
N GLU A 306 3.73 39.94 9.22
CA GLU A 306 2.51 39.84 10.02
C GLU A 306 2.81 39.61 11.51
N VAL A 307 3.70 38.66 11.83
CA VAL A 307 4.14 38.39 13.21
C VAL A 307 4.75 39.63 13.85
N GLU A 308 5.60 40.36 13.12
CA GLU A 308 6.25 41.57 13.61
C GLU A 308 5.23 42.71 13.87
N THR A 309 4.21 42.85 13.01
CA THR A 309 3.14 43.83 13.26
C THR A 309 2.29 43.47 14.49
N ILE A 310 2.05 42.18 14.74
CA ILE A 310 1.32 41.71 15.92
C ILE A 310 2.13 42.00 17.19
N LYS A 311 3.44 41.74 17.18
CA LYS A 311 4.34 42.07 18.30
C LYS A 311 4.31 43.56 18.61
N LYS A 312 4.49 44.43 17.61
CA LYS A 312 4.45 45.89 17.79
C LYS A 312 3.11 46.37 18.35
N LYS A 313 1.98 45.86 17.84
CA LYS A 313 0.64 46.16 18.37
C LYS A 313 0.47 45.69 19.81
N HIS A 314 1.06 44.56 20.19
CA HIS A 314 1.02 44.07 21.57
C HIS A 314 1.86 44.97 22.50
N GLU A 315 3.08 45.31 22.10
CA GLU A 315 3.98 46.18 22.86
C GLU A 315 3.36 47.57 23.10
N GLN A 316 2.73 48.16 22.07
CA GLN A 316 2.01 49.42 22.18
C GLN A 316 0.85 49.34 23.18
N ARG A 317 0.03 48.29 23.14
CA ARG A 317 -1.06 48.08 24.12
C ARG A 317 -0.53 47.94 25.55
N MET A 318 0.59 47.24 25.72
CA MET A 318 1.28 47.09 27.01
C MET A 318 1.73 48.45 27.55
N GLN A 319 2.36 49.26 26.70
CA GLN A 319 2.86 50.57 27.06
C GLN A 319 1.75 51.58 27.34
N ASP A 320 0.66 51.57 26.56
CA ASP A 320 -0.51 52.42 26.79
C ASP A 320 -1.16 52.11 28.14
N SER A 321 -1.31 50.81 28.46
CA SER A 321 -1.83 50.38 29.76
C SER A 321 -0.93 50.83 30.92
N LYS A 322 0.40 50.73 30.76
CA LYS A 322 1.38 51.24 31.74
C LYS A 322 1.31 52.76 31.91
N GLN A 323 1.12 53.50 30.82
CA GLN A 323 0.93 54.96 30.86
C GLN A 323 -0.39 55.34 31.54
N GLN A 324 -1.48 54.61 31.30
CA GLN A 324 -2.75 54.82 31.99
C GLN A 324 -2.60 54.59 33.49
N TYR A 325 -1.92 53.50 33.88
CA TYR A 325 -1.67 53.17 35.28
C TYR A 325 -0.80 54.22 36.00
N THR A 326 0.25 54.71 35.34
CA THR A 326 1.10 55.78 35.90
C THR A 326 0.34 57.11 36.01
N LYS A 327 -0.54 57.43 35.05
CA LYS A 327 -1.43 58.59 35.12
C LYS A 327 -2.41 58.48 36.28
N THR A 328 -3.08 57.33 36.48
CA THR A 328 -3.97 57.13 37.65
C THR A 328 -3.21 57.18 38.96
N LEU A 329 -2.01 56.58 39.06
CA LEU A 329 -1.13 56.72 40.23
C LEU A 329 -0.75 58.18 40.52
N SER A 330 -0.44 58.97 39.48
CA SER A 330 -0.09 60.38 39.65
C SER A 330 -1.30 61.22 40.09
N LYS A 331 -2.51 60.92 39.58
CA LYS A 331 -3.76 61.55 40.02
C LYS A 331 -4.07 61.19 41.47
N LEU A 332 -3.96 59.92 41.83
CA LEU A 332 -4.11 59.45 43.20
C LEU A 332 -3.11 60.16 44.13
N LYS A 333 -1.82 60.21 43.77
CA LYS A 333 -0.79 60.92 44.55
C LYS A 333 -1.12 62.40 44.76
N LYS A 334 -1.64 63.08 43.73
CA LYS A 334 -2.10 64.48 43.84
C LYS A 334 -3.32 64.62 44.77
N ILE A 335 -4.28 63.70 44.68
CA ILE A 335 -5.44 63.66 45.58
C ILE A 335 -4.98 63.43 47.03
N THR A 336 -4.04 62.49 47.26
CA THR A 336 -3.48 62.23 48.60
C THR A 336 -2.72 63.44 49.15
N GLN A 337 -1.93 64.12 48.31
CA GLN A 337 -1.20 65.34 48.69
C GLN A 337 -2.14 66.52 48.99
N ASN A 338 -3.26 66.62 48.29
CA ASN A 338 -4.27 67.66 48.55
C ASN A 338 -5.08 67.36 49.82
N LEU A 339 -5.44 66.09 50.06
CA LEU A 339 -6.09 65.66 51.30
C LEU A 339 -5.21 65.84 52.54
N MET A 340 -3.88 65.64 52.41
CA MET A 340 -2.92 65.93 53.49
C MET A 340 -2.77 67.42 53.81
N LYS A 341 -3.24 68.34 52.94
CA LYS A 341 -3.15 69.80 53.13
C LYS A 341 -4.45 70.42 53.64
N SER A 342 -5.56 69.68 53.65
CA SER A 342 -6.86 70.17 54.14
C SER A 342 -7.12 69.66 55.55
N ASP A 343 -6.96 70.52 56.55
CA ASP A 343 -7.26 70.23 57.97
C ASP A 343 -8.77 70.26 58.25
N ASN A 344 -9.52 69.29 57.72
CA ASN A 344 -10.89 69.00 58.16
C ASN A 344 -10.99 67.51 58.54
N TYR A 345 -10.49 67.19 59.73
CA TYR A 345 -10.53 65.84 60.28
C TYR A 345 -11.89 65.54 60.93
N SER A 346 -12.80 64.94 60.17
CA SER A 346 -13.86 64.12 60.74
C SER A 346 -13.40 62.67 60.77
N ASP A 347 -13.40 62.05 61.96
CA ASP A 347 -12.91 60.68 62.23
C ASP A 347 -13.58 59.61 61.34
N LYS A 348 -14.78 59.92 60.82
CA LYS A 348 -15.52 59.08 59.87
C LYS A 348 -14.87 59.00 58.49
N ASN A 349 -14.39 60.12 57.95
CA ASN A 349 -13.78 60.19 56.62
C ASN A 349 -12.41 59.49 56.59
N VAL A 350 -11.68 59.53 57.71
CA VAL A 350 -10.40 58.83 57.87
C VAL A 350 -10.63 57.31 57.88
N LYS A 351 -11.65 56.83 58.61
CA LYS A 351 -12.02 55.40 58.61
C LYS A 351 -12.47 54.91 57.23
N GLU A 352 -13.27 55.70 56.51
CA GLU A 352 -13.70 55.36 55.14
C GLU A 352 -12.51 55.33 54.16
N PHE A 353 -11.55 56.27 54.28
CA PHE A 353 -10.32 56.26 53.48
C PHE A 353 -9.42 55.05 53.77
N TYR A 354 -9.21 54.69 55.04
CA TYR A 354 -8.46 53.49 55.42
C TYR A 354 -9.15 52.19 54.95
N ALA A 355 -10.49 52.14 54.96
CA ALA A 355 -11.25 51.02 54.41
C ALA A 355 -11.01 50.89 52.90
N SER A 356 -11.12 51.98 52.15
CA SER A 356 -10.85 52.00 50.71
C SER A 356 -9.39 51.64 50.37
N LEU A 357 -8.43 52.05 51.20
CA LEU A 357 -7.02 51.71 51.02
C LEU A 357 -6.74 50.22 51.28
N LYS A 358 -7.48 49.63 52.24
CA LYS A 358 -7.44 48.19 52.51
C LYS A 358 -8.09 47.38 51.37
N ASP A 359 -9.13 47.92 50.74
CA ASP A 359 -9.78 47.30 49.58
C ASP A 359 -8.87 47.34 48.35
N LEU A 360 -8.24 48.48 48.05
CA LEU A 360 -7.27 48.61 46.96
C LEU A 360 -6.04 47.69 47.17
N ALA A 361 -5.61 47.51 48.42
CA ALA A 361 -4.55 46.56 48.77
C ALA A 361 -4.98 45.09 48.55
N ARG A 362 -6.25 44.75 48.80
CA ARG A 362 -6.81 43.43 48.48
C ARG A 362 -6.87 43.19 46.98
N GLU A 363 -7.39 44.13 46.20
CA GLU A 363 -7.43 44.05 44.74
C GLU A 363 -6.03 43.88 44.13
N ARG A 364 -5.03 44.63 44.61
CA ARG A 364 -3.63 44.46 44.19
C ARG A 364 -3.12 43.04 44.45
N ASN A 365 -3.41 42.47 45.62
CA ASN A 365 -2.97 41.14 45.99
C ASN A 365 -3.67 40.06 45.15
N GLU A 366 -4.94 40.25 44.81
CA GLU A 366 -5.68 39.37 43.90
C GLU A 366 -5.12 39.43 42.48
N LEU A 367 -4.84 40.63 41.96
CA LEU A 367 -4.19 40.81 40.66
C LEU A 367 -2.79 40.18 40.60
N LEU A 368 -2.00 40.29 41.68
CA LEU A 368 -0.69 39.63 41.78
C LEU A 368 -0.80 38.11 41.69
N LYS A 369 -1.81 37.50 42.34
CA LYS A 369 -2.06 36.05 42.24
C LYS A 369 -2.43 35.64 40.82
N ILE A 370 -3.24 36.45 40.12
CA ILE A 370 -3.63 36.19 38.72
C ILE A 370 -2.40 36.25 37.80
N ILE A 371 -1.52 37.24 37.97
CA ILE A 371 -0.27 37.36 37.19
C ILE A 371 0.63 36.15 37.46
N GLN A 372 0.86 35.79 38.73
CA GLN A 372 1.68 34.62 39.08
C GLN A 372 1.13 33.32 38.49
N HIS A 373 -0.19 33.12 38.51
CA HIS A 373 -0.82 31.96 37.89
C HIS A 373 -0.62 31.94 36.37
N ARG A 374 -0.76 33.10 35.70
CA ARG A 374 -0.51 33.21 34.26
C ARG A 374 0.96 32.94 33.90
N ASP A 375 1.92 33.49 34.65
CA ASP A 375 3.34 33.24 34.42
C ASP A 375 3.69 31.74 34.58
N MET A 376 3.07 31.06 35.55
CA MET A 376 3.25 29.62 35.74
C MET A 376 2.67 28.82 34.56
N GLN A 377 1.54 29.24 34.00
CA GLN A 377 0.95 28.63 32.80
C GLN A 377 1.85 28.84 31.58
N TYR A 378 2.41 30.05 31.40
CA TYR A 378 3.35 30.34 30.31
C TYR A 378 4.60 29.49 30.38
N LYS A 379 5.19 29.30 31.57
CA LYS A 379 6.36 28.43 31.74
C LYS A 379 6.08 26.97 31.38
N LYS A 380 4.92 26.44 31.79
CA LYS A 380 4.50 25.07 31.41
C LYS A 380 4.35 24.92 29.89
N LEU A 381 3.69 25.89 29.25
CA LEU A 381 3.55 25.93 27.79
C LEU A 381 4.91 26.01 27.07
N GLU A 382 5.87 26.75 27.62
CA GLU A 382 7.23 26.86 27.07
C GLU A 382 8.00 25.53 27.18
N GLU A 383 7.88 24.83 28.31
CA GLU A 383 8.45 23.49 28.52
C GLU A 383 7.81 22.44 27.58
N GLU A 384 6.49 22.47 27.40
CA GLU A 384 5.76 21.63 26.44
C GLU A 384 6.18 21.90 24.98
N LEU A 385 6.41 23.17 24.63
CA LEU A 385 6.90 23.54 23.31
C LEU A 385 8.34 23.03 23.09
N SER A 386 9.21 23.16 24.10
CA SER A 386 10.59 22.68 24.03
C SER A 386 10.66 21.17 23.83
N THR A 387 9.88 20.41 24.60
CA THR A 387 9.82 18.94 24.45
C THR A 387 9.25 18.53 23.10
N ARG A 388 8.23 19.23 22.58
CA ARG A 388 7.73 19.00 21.21
C ARG A 388 8.78 19.26 20.13
N LEU A 389 9.61 20.29 20.28
CA LEU A 389 10.71 20.56 19.36
C LEU A 389 11.77 19.45 19.38
N GLU A 390 12.09 18.92 20.55
CA GLU A 390 13.02 17.79 20.70
C GLU A 390 12.45 16.50 20.07
N LEU A 391 11.18 16.18 20.33
CA LEU A 391 10.48 15.07 19.67
C LEU A 391 10.46 15.25 18.15
N GLY A 392 10.24 16.47 17.66
CA GLY A 392 10.31 16.79 16.24
C GLY A 392 11.69 16.54 15.63
N LYS A 393 12.78 16.85 16.36
CA LYS A 393 14.15 16.54 15.94
C LYS A 393 14.40 15.03 15.91
N LEU A 394 13.95 14.30 16.93
CA LEU A 394 14.10 12.84 17.01
C LEU A 394 13.33 12.15 15.87
N ASN A 395 12.09 12.56 15.62
CA ASN A 395 11.27 12.02 14.52
C ASN A 395 11.91 12.27 13.16
N ARG A 396 12.52 13.44 12.93
CA ARG A 396 13.29 13.70 11.71
C ARG A 396 14.51 12.79 11.58
N GLN A 397 15.20 12.48 12.68
CA GLN A 397 16.31 11.54 12.67
C GLN A 397 15.85 10.11 12.39
N ILE A 398 14.76 9.67 13.05
CA ILE A 398 14.15 8.36 12.79
C ILE A 398 13.78 8.25 11.32
N LEU A 399 13.08 9.25 10.77
CA LEU A 399 12.70 9.26 9.35
C LEU A 399 13.92 9.17 8.43
N ARG A 400 15.00 9.90 8.72
CA ARG A 400 16.26 9.80 7.96
C ARG A 400 16.82 8.38 7.97
N TYR A 401 16.83 7.73 9.14
CA TYR A 401 17.31 6.34 9.23
C TYR A 401 16.36 5.35 8.55
N THR A 402 15.05 5.53 8.65
CA THR A 402 14.07 4.70 7.95
C THR A 402 14.24 4.78 6.44
N VAL A 403 14.36 6.00 5.89
CA VAL A 403 14.61 6.19 4.45
C VAL A 403 15.94 5.56 4.04
N ALA A 404 17.01 5.74 4.83
CA ALA A 404 18.30 5.12 4.55
C ALA A 404 18.27 3.58 4.62
N ILE A 405 17.38 3.00 5.41
CA ILE A 405 17.16 1.55 5.46
C ILE A 405 16.35 1.10 4.24
N ASP A 406 15.30 1.82 3.87
CA ASP A 406 14.46 1.52 2.70
C ASP A 406 15.22 1.69 1.37
N GLU A 407 16.23 2.56 1.32
CA GLU A 407 17.15 2.68 0.17
C GLU A 407 17.99 1.41 -0.07
N ILE A 408 18.15 0.55 0.95
CA ILE A 408 18.89 -0.70 0.83
C ILE A 408 17.90 -1.81 0.45
N PRO A 409 18.01 -2.41 -0.75
CA PRO A 409 17.06 -3.40 -1.19
C PRO A 409 17.01 -4.60 -0.23
N GLY A 410 15.79 -4.99 0.13
CA GLY A 410 15.57 -6.14 1.00
C GLY A 410 16.01 -7.45 0.34
N THR A 411 16.13 -8.52 1.14
CA THR A 411 16.48 -9.86 0.62
C THR A 411 15.48 -10.36 -0.44
N ALA A 412 14.20 -9.98 -0.33
CA ALA A 412 13.18 -10.28 -1.31
C ALA A 412 13.35 -9.51 -2.63
N GLU A 413 13.71 -8.23 -2.57
CA GLU A 413 13.95 -7.39 -3.75
C GLU A 413 15.22 -7.81 -4.48
N LEU A 414 16.29 -8.13 -3.75
CA LEU A 414 17.51 -8.71 -4.33
C LEU A 414 17.22 -10.00 -5.09
N LEU A 415 16.35 -10.87 -4.57
CA LEU A 415 15.94 -12.10 -5.25
C LEU A 415 15.11 -11.81 -6.52
N GLN A 416 14.29 -10.76 -6.50
CA GLN A 416 13.56 -10.31 -7.69
C GLN A 416 14.52 -9.77 -8.75
N TYR A 417 15.51 -8.97 -8.37
CA TYR A 417 16.55 -8.50 -9.28
C TYR A 417 17.36 -9.65 -9.87
N GLU A 418 17.76 -10.63 -9.06
CA GLU A 418 18.45 -11.83 -9.56
C GLU A 418 17.64 -12.55 -10.63
N LYS A 419 16.35 -12.81 -10.36
CA LYS A 419 15.45 -13.43 -11.35
C LYS A 419 15.32 -12.57 -12.61
N ARG A 420 15.15 -11.26 -12.45
CA ARG A 420 15.03 -10.32 -13.57
C ARG A 420 16.29 -10.28 -14.42
N PHE A 421 17.48 -10.34 -13.82
CA PHE A 421 18.73 -10.41 -14.56
C PHE A 421 18.85 -11.71 -15.36
N VAL A 422 18.45 -12.85 -14.79
CA VAL A 422 18.43 -14.13 -15.51
C VAL A 422 17.44 -14.09 -16.69
N GLU A 423 16.25 -13.52 -16.49
CA GLU A 423 15.26 -13.32 -17.56
C GLU A 423 15.80 -12.43 -18.68
N LEU A 424 16.37 -11.27 -18.34
CA LEU A 424 16.96 -10.34 -19.31
C LEU A 424 18.10 -11.00 -20.08
N TYR A 425 18.97 -11.74 -19.38
CA TYR A 425 20.05 -12.48 -20.03
C TYR A 425 19.52 -13.52 -21.01
N ASN A 426 18.45 -14.24 -20.65
CA ASN A 426 17.81 -15.21 -21.54
C ASN A 426 17.17 -14.52 -22.75
N GLN A 427 16.55 -13.36 -22.59
CA GLN A 427 15.98 -12.58 -23.69
C GLN A 427 17.07 -12.10 -24.66
N VAL A 428 18.16 -11.52 -24.13
CA VAL A 428 19.31 -11.09 -24.93
C VAL A 428 19.94 -12.29 -25.66
N ALA A 429 20.10 -13.43 -24.98
CA ALA A 429 20.62 -14.65 -25.59
C ALA A 429 19.71 -15.17 -26.71
N SER A 430 18.37 -15.11 -26.53
CA SER A 430 17.40 -15.50 -27.55
C SER A 430 17.49 -14.60 -28.78
N LYS A 431 17.53 -13.27 -28.58
CA LYS A 431 17.67 -12.29 -29.67
C LYS A 431 18.99 -12.39 -30.39
N HIS A 432 20.08 -12.63 -29.66
CA HIS A 432 21.38 -12.92 -30.27
C HIS A 432 21.32 -14.19 -31.14
N LYS A 433 20.65 -15.25 -30.66
CA LYS A 433 20.47 -16.49 -31.43
C LYS A 433 19.66 -16.27 -32.70
N GLU A 434 18.54 -15.57 -32.63
CA GLU A 434 17.72 -15.19 -33.80
C GLU A 434 18.56 -14.40 -34.81
N THR A 435 19.25 -13.35 -34.35
CA THR A 435 20.13 -12.51 -35.19
C THR A 435 21.19 -13.36 -35.89
N LYS A 436 21.84 -14.27 -35.15
CA LYS A 436 22.84 -15.18 -35.70
C LYS A 436 22.24 -16.14 -36.73
N GLN A 437 21.02 -16.64 -36.51
CA GLN A 437 20.32 -17.48 -37.49
C GLN A 437 20.03 -16.71 -38.78
N TYR A 438 19.58 -15.45 -38.70
CA TYR A 438 19.37 -14.62 -39.89
C TYR A 438 20.67 -14.36 -40.65
N PHE A 439 21.77 -14.03 -39.96
CA PHE A 439 23.07 -13.85 -40.61
C PHE A 439 23.58 -15.12 -41.27
N ILE A 440 23.46 -16.28 -40.60
CA ILE A 440 23.85 -17.57 -41.19
C ILE A 440 22.98 -17.85 -42.41
N PHE A 441 21.66 -17.68 -42.31
CA PHE A 441 20.74 -17.91 -43.42
C PHE A 441 21.07 -17.02 -44.63
N TYR A 442 21.27 -15.72 -44.39
CA TYR A 442 21.69 -14.78 -45.41
C TYR A 442 23.01 -15.21 -46.08
N ASN A 443 24.03 -15.56 -45.29
CA ASN A 443 25.31 -16.01 -45.81
C ASN A 443 25.18 -17.29 -46.63
N THR A 444 24.35 -18.24 -46.19
CA THR A 444 24.10 -19.48 -46.96
C THR A 444 23.38 -19.20 -48.28
N LEU A 445 22.37 -18.33 -48.29
CA LEU A 445 21.68 -17.93 -49.52
C LEU A 445 22.61 -17.18 -50.46
N TYR A 446 23.46 -16.31 -49.93
CA TYR A 446 24.46 -15.59 -50.69
C TYR A 446 25.48 -16.54 -51.32
N GLU A 447 25.98 -17.53 -50.58
CA GLU A 447 26.87 -18.57 -51.11
C GLU A 447 26.18 -19.40 -52.20
N VAL A 448 24.93 -19.84 -51.97
CA VAL A 448 24.15 -20.58 -52.99
C VAL A 448 24.01 -19.74 -54.25
N LYS A 449 23.61 -18.46 -54.13
CA LYS A 449 23.51 -17.53 -55.26
C LYS A 449 24.85 -17.36 -55.99
N LEU A 450 25.95 -17.25 -55.23
CA LEU A 450 27.29 -17.11 -55.80
C LEU A 450 27.69 -18.35 -56.60
N TYR A 451 27.45 -19.55 -56.07
CA TYR A 451 27.76 -20.81 -56.76
C TYR A 451 26.87 -21.02 -57.99
N THR A 452 25.56 -20.77 -57.91
CA THR A 452 24.66 -20.88 -59.06
C THR A 452 24.98 -19.85 -60.13
N SER A 453 25.37 -18.63 -59.76
CA SER A 453 25.84 -17.62 -60.73
C SER A 453 27.14 -18.04 -61.41
N LYS A 454 28.08 -18.67 -60.69
CA LYS A 454 29.31 -19.23 -61.29
C LYS A 454 28.99 -20.39 -62.22
N GLU A 455 28.06 -21.26 -61.85
CA GLU A 455 27.60 -22.37 -62.68
C GLU A 455 26.96 -21.85 -63.98
N LEU A 456 26.07 -20.86 -63.90
CA LEU A 456 25.49 -20.21 -65.08
C LEU A 456 26.56 -19.57 -65.97
N SER A 457 27.54 -18.89 -65.37
CA SER A 457 28.66 -18.30 -66.13
C SER A 457 29.52 -19.35 -66.82
N LEU A 458 29.77 -20.49 -66.15
CA LEU A 458 30.50 -21.63 -66.72
C LEU A 458 29.71 -22.25 -67.88
N LEU A 459 28.41 -22.49 -67.69
CA LEU A 459 27.53 -23.05 -68.72
C LEU A 459 27.44 -22.12 -69.94
N ASN A 460 27.31 -20.82 -69.74
CA ASN A 460 27.31 -19.85 -70.85
C ASN A 460 28.66 -19.85 -71.59
N SER A 461 29.79 -19.86 -70.86
CA SER A 461 31.12 -19.95 -71.49
C SER A 461 31.33 -21.25 -72.27
N ILE A 462 30.76 -22.37 -71.80
CA ILE A 462 30.78 -23.65 -72.51
C ILE A 462 29.94 -23.56 -73.79
N LEU A 463 28.74 -22.98 -73.70
CA LEU A 463 27.79 -22.87 -74.79
C LEU A 463 28.31 -21.95 -75.91
N ASP A 464 28.86 -20.78 -75.55
CA ASP A 464 29.41 -19.80 -76.49
C ASP A 464 30.63 -20.34 -77.25
N ASN A 465 31.49 -21.12 -76.58
CA ASN A 465 32.69 -21.69 -77.19
C ASN A 465 32.46 -23.02 -77.91
N TYR A 466 31.28 -23.64 -77.75
CA TYR A 466 31.02 -25.00 -78.25
C TYR A 466 31.08 -25.08 -79.78
N GLU A 467 30.46 -24.11 -80.47
CA GLU A 467 30.33 -24.12 -81.93
C GLU A 467 31.70 -23.92 -82.62
N GLU A 468 32.53 -23.01 -82.09
CA GLU A 468 33.90 -22.82 -82.57
C GLU A 468 34.82 -23.98 -82.21
N ALA A 469 34.69 -24.57 -81.02
CA ALA A 469 35.50 -25.71 -80.60
C ALA A 469 35.22 -26.96 -81.44
N MET A 470 33.96 -27.18 -81.85
CA MET A 470 33.56 -28.33 -82.67
C MET A 470 33.86 -28.16 -84.17
N SER A 471 34.28 -26.98 -84.61
CA SER A 471 34.63 -26.70 -86.01
C SER A 471 35.88 -27.44 -86.52
N SER A 472 36.77 -27.88 -85.63
CA SER A 472 38.03 -28.54 -85.99
C SER A 472 38.45 -29.58 -84.96
N THR A 473 38.99 -30.70 -85.43
CA THR A 473 39.47 -31.81 -84.57
C THR A 473 40.49 -31.36 -83.53
N ARG A 474 41.39 -30.42 -83.89
CA ARG A 474 42.43 -29.90 -82.99
C ARG A 474 41.85 -28.98 -81.90
N LYS A 475 40.96 -28.06 -82.29
CA LYS A 475 40.25 -27.17 -81.34
C LYS A 475 39.37 -27.95 -80.36
N ARG A 476 38.80 -29.06 -80.82
CA ARG A 476 38.03 -29.97 -79.98
C ARG A 476 38.87 -30.65 -78.90
N GLU A 477 40.09 -31.09 -79.19
CA GLU A 477 41.00 -31.63 -78.18
C GLU A 477 41.43 -30.56 -77.17
N GLU A 478 41.74 -29.34 -77.63
CA GLU A 478 42.06 -28.21 -76.76
C GLU A 478 40.88 -27.85 -75.83
N PHE A 479 39.65 -27.86 -76.33
CA PHE A 479 38.44 -27.66 -75.52
C PHE A 479 38.22 -28.77 -74.48
N MET A 480 38.47 -30.04 -74.84
CA MET A 480 38.33 -31.16 -73.90
C MET A 480 39.33 -31.07 -72.75
N THR A 481 40.59 -30.71 -73.03
CA THR A 481 41.60 -30.51 -71.97
C THR A 481 41.26 -29.35 -71.03
N GLN A 482 40.67 -28.27 -71.56
CA GLN A 482 40.14 -27.17 -70.73
C GLN A 482 38.96 -27.64 -69.87
N PHE A 483 38.05 -28.43 -70.42
CA PHE A 483 36.91 -28.97 -69.68
C PHE A 483 37.35 -29.88 -68.52
N GLU A 484 38.33 -30.76 -68.76
CA GLU A 484 38.94 -31.60 -67.72
C GLU A 484 39.56 -30.75 -66.60
N SER A 485 40.25 -29.67 -66.95
CA SER A 485 40.83 -28.75 -65.96
C SER A 485 39.79 -28.05 -65.08
N ILE A 486 38.62 -27.72 -65.65
CA ILE A 486 37.49 -27.12 -64.93
C ILE A 486 36.91 -28.14 -63.94
N VAL A 487 36.72 -29.39 -64.39
CA VAL A 487 36.22 -30.48 -63.55
C VAL A 487 37.17 -30.74 -62.37
N ASP A 488 38.48 -30.76 -62.62
CA ASP A 488 39.48 -30.92 -61.56
C ASP A 488 39.45 -29.78 -60.54
N TRP A 489 39.29 -28.54 -61.00
CA TRP A 489 39.15 -27.38 -60.11
C TRP A 489 37.88 -27.44 -59.26
N VAL A 490 36.75 -27.87 -59.83
CA VAL A 490 35.50 -28.09 -59.09
C VAL A 490 35.68 -29.18 -58.03
N ASN A 491 36.28 -30.31 -58.39
CA ASN A 491 36.56 -31.40 -57.46
C ASN A 491 37.47 -30.96 -56.29
N GLN A 492 38.51 -30.17 -56.57
CA GLN A 492 39.35 -29.59 -55.52
C GLN A 492 38.58 -28.63 -54.61
N THR A 493 37.65 -27.85 -55.16
CA THR A 493 36.83 -26.92 -54.39
C THR A 493 35.87 -27.67 -53.46
N VAL A 494 35.22 -28.73 -53.95
CA VAL A 494 34.37 -29.62 -53.13
C VAL A 494 35.17 -30.20 -51.97
N LYS A 495 36.36 -30.74 -52.24
CA LYS A 495 37.23 -31.33 -51.21
C LYS A 495 37.59 -30.32 -50.11
N LYS A 496 37.94 -29.08 -50.47
CA LYS A 496 38.24 -28.02 -49.51
C LYS A 496 37.04 -27.65 -48.64
N VAL A 497 35.83 -27.62 -49.21
CA VAL A 497 34.60 -27.36 -48.45
C VAL A 497 34.29 -28.51 -47.49
N GLU A 498 34.50 -29.75 -47.93
CA GLU A 498 34.29 -30.95 -47.11
C GLU A 498 35.28 -31.04 -45.92
N GLU A 499 36.54 -30.70 -46.14
CA GLU A 499 37.55 -30.59 -45.07
C GLU A 499 37.15 -29.53 -44.02
N LYS A 500 36.68 -28.35 -44.47
CA LYS A 500 36.17 -27.31 -43.57
C LYS A 500 34.95 -27.80 -42.79
N PHE A 501 34.00 -28.46 -43.44
CA PHE A 501 32.83 -29.03 -42.77
C PHE A 501 33.21 -30.03 -41.68
N ASN A 502 34.14 -30.94 -41.97
CA ASN A 502 34.62 -31.93 -41.01
C ASN A 502 35.31 -31.27 -39.81
N SER A 503 36.09 -30.20 -40.04
CA SER A 503 36.74 -29.44 -38.96
C SER A 503 35.72 -28.75 -38.04
N GLU A 504 34.69 -28.10 -38.59
CA GLU A 504 33.63 -27.46 -37.80
C GLU A 504 32.75 -28.49 -37.07
N LYS A 505 32.50 -29.65 -37.68
CA LYS A 505 31.78 -30.77 -37.05
C LYS A 505 32.53 -31.30 -35.84
N ALA A 506 33.85 -31.48 -35.96
CA ALA A 506 34.70 -31.90 -34.84
C ALA A 506 34.69 -30.84 -33.72
N ARG A 507 34.83 -29.56 -34.07
CA ARG A 507 34.77 -28.45 -33.12
C ARG A 507 33.43 -28.41 -32.38
N LYS A 508 32.31 -28.57 -33.10
CA LYS A 508 30.97 -28.67 -32.49
C LYS A 508 30.88 -29.81 -31.47
N ALA A 509 31.42 -30.98 -31.81
CA ALA A 509 31.43 -32.13 -30.89
C ALA A 509 32.25 -31.83 -29.62
N THR A 510 33.42 -31.19 -29.76
CA THR A 510 34.24 -30.79 -28.59
C THR A 510 33.51 -29.82 -27.67
N LEU A 511 32.90 -28.76 -28.21
CA LEU A 511 32.14 -27.80 -27.41
C LEU A 511 30.91 -28.44 -26.75
N HIS A 512 30.24 -29.38 -27.44
CA HIS A 512 29.09 -30.07 -26.87
C HIS A 512 29.47 -30.95 -25.67
N ASN A 513 30.63 -31.61 -25.73
CA ASN A 513 31.15 -32.39 -24.62
C ASN A 513 31.50 -31.48 -23.42
N GLU A 514 32.12 -30.32 -23.66
CA GLU A 514 32.39 -29.34 -22.62
C GLU A 514 31.11 -28.78 -21.99
N TYR A 515 30.12 -28.42 -22.81
CA TYR A 515 28.80 -27.99 -22.34
C TYR A 515 28.13 -29.05 -21.45
N THR A 516 28.18 -30.31 -21.85
CA THR A 516 27.62 -31.43 -21.09
C THR A 516 28.33 -31.59 -19.74
N ARG A 517 29.67 -31.46 -19.73
CA ARG A 517 30.46 -31.47 -18.49
C ARG A 517 30.08 -30.33 -17.54
N LEU A 518 29.89 -29.11 -18.07
CA LEU A 518 29.52 -27.94 -17.27
C LEU A 518 28.10 -28.08 -16.67
N ILE A 519 27.15 -28.62 -17.42
CA ILE A 519 25.81 -28.94 -16.90
C ILE A 519 25.89 -29.91 -15.72
N GLU A 520 26.72 -30.95 -15.83
CA GLU A 520 26.84 -31.94 -14.77
C GLU A 520 27.44 -31.32 -13.49
N ILE A 521 28.44 -30.43 -13.64
CA ILE A 521 28.98 -29.65 -12.53
C ILE A 521 27.89 -28.77 -11.89
N GLN A 522 27.07 -28.08 -12.70
CA GLN A 522 25.96 -27.26 -12.19
C GLN A 522 24.95 -28.10 -11.39
N ARG A 523 24.61 -29.31 -11.87
CA ARG A 523 23.74 -30.25 -11.15
C ARG A 523 24.33 -30.68 -9.83
N GLN A 524 25.63 -30.96 -9.78
CA GLN A 524 26.33 -31.31 -8.54
C GLN A 524 26.31 -30.15 -7.53
N TYR A 525 26.54 -28.91 -7.96
CA TYR A 525 26.43 -27.73 -7.11
C TYR A 525 25.01 -27.54 -6.57
N ALA A 526 23.98 -27.67 -7.41
CA ALA A 526 22.59 -27.57 -6.99
C ALA A 526 22.24 -28.65 -5.94
N ALA A 527 22.73 -29.88 -6.12
CA ALA A 527 22.56 -30.96 -5.15
C ALA A 527 23.27 -30.66 -3.82
N ALA A 528 24.49 -30.12 -3.86
CA ALA A 528 25.23 -29.72 -2.67
C ALA A 528 24.53 -28.59 -1.90
N LEU A 529 24.03 -27.57 -2.60
CA LEU A 529 23.24 -26.48 -2.00
C LEU A 529 21.96 -27.00 -1.33
N LYS A 530 21.26 -27.95 -1.97
CA LYS A 530 20.07 -28.58 -1.38
C LYS A 530 20.39 -29.34 -0.09
N LYS A 531 21.52 -30.06 -0.05
CA LYS A 531 22.00 -30.73 1.17
C LYS A 531 22.35 -29.71 2.27
N LEU A 532 23.03 -28.62 1.93
CA LEU A 532 23.40 -27.56 2.88
C LEU A 532 22.16 -26.87 3.46
N ALA A 533 21.16 -26.57 2.62
CA ALA A 533 19.88 -26.01 3.07
C ALA A 533 19.15 -26.96 4.05
N ALA A 534 19.14 -28.27 3.77
CA ALA A 534 18.55 -29.27 4.66
C ALA A 534 19.26 -29.34 6.02
N GLU A 535 20.60 -29.28 6.03
CA GLU A 535 21.38 -29.25 7.28
C GLU A 535 21.14 -27.95 8.08
N ARG A 536 21.08 -26.79 7.42
CA ARG A 536 20.69 -25.52 8.08
C ARG A 536 19.32 -25.62 8.75
N GLN A 537 18.35 -26.24 8.08
CA GLN A 537 17.01 -26.41 8.62
C GLN A 537 16.98 -27.36 9.84
N LYS A 538 17.83 -28.40 9.85
CA LYS A 538 18.02 -29.27 11.04
C LYS A 538 18.63 -28.51 12.20
N ILE A 539 19.72 -27.77 11.98
CA ILE A 539 20.40 -26.98 13.02
C ILE A 539 19.44 -25.94 13.63
N SER A 540 18.67 -25.24 12.80
CA SER A 540 17.69 -24.26 13.28
C SER A 540 16.59 -24.90 14.15
N ARG A 541 16.18 -26.14 13.85
CA ARG A 541 15.22 -26.89 14.68
C ARG A 541 15.83 -27.37 16.00
N HIS A 542 17.12 -27.66 16.02
CA HIS A 542 17.83 -28.04 17.24
C HIS A 542 18.11 -26.85 18.17
N MET A 543 18.27 -25.63 17.63
CA MET A 543 18.47 -24.40 18.42
C MET A 543 17.18 -23.82 19.03
N LEU A 544 16.00 -24.27 18.56
CA LEU A 544 14.68 -23.86 19.04
C LEU A 544 14.09 -24.82 20.11
N LYS A 545 14.81 -25.88 20.44
CA LYS A 545 14.54 -26.76 21.60
C LYS A 545 15.57 -26.48 22.67
#